data_AF-A0A938W7E9-F1
#
_entry.id   AF-A0A938W7E9-F1
#
_cell.length_a   1.000
_cell.length_b   1.000
_cell.length_c   1.000
_cell.angle_alpha   90.00
_cell.angle_beta   90.00
_cell.angle_gamma   90.00
#
_symmetry.space_group_name_H-M   'P 1'
#
loop_
_entity.id
_entity.type
_entity.pdbx_description
1 polymer ?
#
loop_
_entity_poly.entity_id
_entity_poly.type
_entity_poly.pdbx_seq_one_letter_code
_entity_poly.pdbx_strand_id
1 'polypeptide(L)'
;MARIRQRRDRHFIDDHGQLFWINGPDHHCYLSEQRQWRQGLSFEEVLEWKQCSPSGLVSQRFTSLLAACEAFEHNQVTWSLDLYLRRMGDEMALQRGCDDYKPTAMKEEEARGARPRQQPWLTAAAAGSGAPAAPIAPRCDLSARPSCAPGEAPHLQRRRRSSAAQGAGISPAAR
;
A
#
# COMPACT_ATOMS: atom_id res chain seq x y z
N MET A 1 3.78 -17.48 20.35
CA MET A 1 4.42 -16.15 20.46
C MET A 1 5.11 -15.92 19.15
N ALA A 2 4.89 -14.77 18.53
CA ALA A 2 5.55 -14.43 17.27
C ALA A 2 7.07 -14.31 17.51
N ARG A 3 7.87 -14.87 16.61
CA ARG A 3 9.35 -14.81 16.67
C ARG A 3 9.91 -14.27 15.38
N ILE A 4 11.05 -13.58 15.46
CA ILE A 4 11.75 -13.12 14.26
C ILE A 4 12.27 -14.36 13.52
N ARG A 5 11.76 -14.60 12.31
CA ARG A 5 12.16 -15.73 11.48
C ARG A 5 13.36 -15.41 10.60
N GLN A 6 13.36 -14.22 10.00
CA GLN A 6 14.45 -13.71 9.18
C GLN A 6 14.57 -12.21 9.38
N ARG A 7 15.81 -11.71 9.46
CA ARG A 7 16.10 -10.29 9.62
C ARG A 7 17.24 -9.88 8.70
N ARG A 8 17.10 -8.71 8.09
CA ARG A 8 18.14 -8.02 7.33
C ARG A 8 18.15 -6.56 7.76
N ASP A 9 19.24 -6.16 8.41
CA ASP A 9 19.44 -4.81 8.94
C ASP A 9 18.25 -4.34 9.82
N ARG A 10 17.45 -3.42 9.31
CA ARG A 10 16.33 -2.80 10.00
C ARG A 10 14.98 -3.35 9.56
N HIS A 11 14.97 -4.48 8.87
CA HIS A 11 13.75 -5.12 8.40
C HIS A 11 13.73 -6.57 8.85
N PHE A 12 12.56 -7.08 9.22
CA PHE A 12 12.41 -8.48 9.55
C PHE A 12 11.01 -9.00 9.20
N ILE A 13 10.92 -10.33 9.11
CA ILE A 13 9.68 -11.08 8.97
C ILE A 13 9.56 -12.04 10.15
N ASP A 14 8.36 -12.16 10.70
CA ASP A 14 8.10 -13.11 11.78
C ASP A 14 7.79 -14.53 11.25
N ASP A 15 7.49 -15.43 12.17
CA ASP A 15 7.07 -16.81 11.92
C ASP A 15 5.66 -16.93 11.33
N HIS A 16 4.85 -15.88 11.44
CA HIS A 16 3.53 -15.76 10.81
C HIS A 16 3.58 -15.13 9.41
N GLY A 17 4.75 -14.67 8.97
CA GLY A 17 4.93 -14.01 7.68
C GLY A 17 4.62 -12.51 7.69
N GLN A 18 4.42 -11.89 8.86
CA GLN A 18 4.23 -10.46 9.00
C GLN A 18 5.56 -9.71 8.90
N LEU A 19 5.54 -8.58 8.20
CA LEU A 19 6.72 -7.77 7.91
C LEU A 19 6.81 -6.58 8.86
N PHE A 20 8.02 -6.27 9.32
CA PHE A 20 8.26 -5.15 10.22
C PHE A 20 9.52 -4.38 9.84
N TRP A 21 9.45 -3.07 10.01
CA TRP A 21 10.57 -2.14 9.81
C TRP A 21 10.92 -1.45 11.13
N ILE A 22 12.23 -1.26 11.37
CA ILE A 22 12.78 -0.52 12.50
C ILE A 22 13.18 0.88 12.03
N ASN A 23 12.33 1.85 12.35
CA ASN A 23 12.47 3.23 11.93
C ASN A 23 13.18 4.09 12.97
N GLY A 24 13.67 5.26 12.55
CA GLY A 24 14.30 6.25 13.43
C GLY A 24 15.76 5.95 13.79
N PRO A 25 16.41 6.83 14.56
CA PRO A 25 17.81 6.66 15.00
C PRO A 25 18.01 5.42 15.85
N ASP A 26 19.24 4.88 15.90
CA ASP A 26 19.56 3.66 16.66
C ASP A 26 19.14 3.73 18.13
N HIS A 27 19.31 4.89 18.77
CA HIS A 27 19.00 5.14 20.18
C HIS A 27 17.59 5.68 20.43
N HIS A 28 16.76 5.77 19.38
CA HIS A 28 15.41 6.31 19.45
C HIS A 28 14.53 5.71 18.32
N CYS A 29 14.50 4.39 18.25
CA CYS A 29 13.84 3.68 17.17
C CYS A 29 12.43 3.21 17.55
N TYR A 30 11.64 2.83 16.55
CA TYR A 30 10.33 2.21 16.74
C TYR A 30 10.05 1.20 15.61
N LEU A 31 9.20 0.22 15.89
CA LEU A 31 8.73 -0.77 14.95
C LEU A 31 7.50 -0.25 14.20
N SER A 32 7.41 -0.57 12.91
CA SER A 32 6.18 -0.39 12.13
C SER A 32 5.90 -1.63 11.30
N GLU A 33 4.67 -2.13 11.40
CA GLU A 33 4.21 -3.24 10.57
C GLU A 33 4.01 -2.80 9.11
N GLN A 34 4.41 -3.67 8.18
CA GLN A 34 4.23 -3.50 6.75
C GLN A 34 3.25 -4.54 6.20
N ARG A 35 2.43 -4.10 5.25
CA ARG A 35 1.57 -4.94 4.43
C ARG A 35 2.27 -5.26 3.12
N GLN A 36 2.50 -6.54 2.87
CA GLN A 36 3.00 -7.00 1.59
C GLN A 36 1.94 -6.79 0.50
N TRP A 37 2.36 -6.30 -0.66
CA TRP A 37 1.43 -6.06 -1.78
C TRP A 37 1.09 -7.29 -2.58
N ARG A 38 2.07 -8.16 -2.78
CA ARG A 38 1.96 -9.35 -3.62
C ARG A 38 2.34 -10.57 -2.80
N GLN A 39 1.48 -11.58 -2.81
CA GLN A 39 1.76 -12.85 -2.16
C GLN A 39 2.83 -13.63 -2.93
N GLY A 40 3.44 -14.62 -2.26
CA GLY A 40 4.39 -15.54 -2.88
C GLY A 40 5.80 -14.97 -3.09
N LEU A 41 6.08 -13.73 -2.66
CA LEU A 41 7.44 -13.20 -2.65
C LEU A 41 8.17 -13.61 -1.38
N SER A 42 9.45 -13.95 -1.54
CA SER A 42 10.38 -14.11 -0.43
C SER A 42 10.65 -12.78 0.27
N PHE A 43 11.16 -12.84 1.51
CA PHE A 43 11.52 -11.66 2.28
C PHE A 43 12.52 -10.76 1.52
N GLU A 44 13.54 -11.35 0.90
CA GLU A 44 14.53 -10.60 0.14
C GLU A 44 13.93 -9.92 -1.09
N GLU A 45 13.01 -10.59 -1.80
CA GLU A 45 12.33 -9.99 -2.95
C GLU A 45 11.44 -8.82 -2.51
N VAL A 46 10.78 -8.92 -1.34
CA VAL A 46 9.99 -7.80 -0.81
C VAL A 46 10.89 -6.59 -0.54
N LEU A 47 12.05 -6.78 0.08
CA LEU A 47 12.98 -5.68 0.35
C LEU A 47 13.58 -5.11 -0.94
N GLU A 48 14.03 -6.00 -1.82
CA GLU A 48 14.67 -5.64 -3.07
C GLU A 48 13.72 -4.86 -3.98
N TRP A 49 12.50 -5.36 -4.19
CA TRP A 49 11.49 -4.75 -5.07
C TRP A 49 10.57 -3.76 -4.33
N LYS A 50 10.85 -3.47 -3.06
CA LYS A 50 10.07 -2.60 -2.16
C LYS A 50 8.55 -2.90 -2.23
N GLN A 51 8.17 -4.18 -2.17
CA GLN A 51 6.80 -4.67 -2.38
C GLN A 51 5.94 -4.63 -1.11
N CYS A 52 5.91 -3.49 -0.43
CA CYS A 52 5.11 -3.32 0.78
C CYS A 52 4.72 -1.86 1.04
N SER A 53 3.68 -1.67 1.85
CA SER A 53 3.25 -0.37 2.37
C SER A 53 2.99 -0.43 3.88
N PRO A 54 3.03 0.70 4.59
CA PRO A 54 2.75 0.72 6.02
C PRO A 54 1.32 0.25 6.33
N SER A 55 1.16 -0.51 7.43
CA SER A 55 -0.17 -0.86 7.94
C SER A 55 -0.83 0.24 8.76
N GLY A 56 -0.01 1.16 9.27
CA GLY A 56 -0.37 2.13 10.29
C GLY A 56 -0.09 1.63 11.71
N LEU A 57 0.20 0.35 11.91
CA LEU A 57 0.54 -0.18 13.23
C LEU A 57 1.99 0.17 13.57
N VAL A 58 2.18 0.89 14.66
CA VAL A 58 3.49 1.33 15.16
C VAL A 58 3.64 1.02 16.64
N SER A 59 4.86 0.71 17.07
CA SER A 59 5.16 0.43 18.47
C SER A 59 5.41 1.70 19.30
N GLN A 60 5.56 1.51 20.61
CA GLN A 60 6.31 2.47 21.43
C GLN A 60 7.76 2.64 20.93
N ARG A 61 8.44 3.66 21.44
CA ARG A 61 9.87 3.90 21.16
C ARG A 61 10.76 3.03 22.03
N PHE A 62 11.92 2.66 21.49
CA PHE A 62 12.95 1.87 22.14
C PHE A 62 14.27 2.64 22.18
N THR A 63 15.07 2.34 23.21
CA THR A 63 16.39 2.95 23.45
C THR A 63 17.49 2.35 22.60
N SER A 64 17.25 1.22 21.94
CA SER A 64 18.18 0.59 21.01
C SER A 64 17.44 -0.35 20.04
N LEU A 65 18.11 -0.69 18.93
CA LEU A 65 17.64 -1.72 18.00
C LEU A 65 17.48 -3.08 18.70
N LEU A 66 18.43 -3.44 19.58
CA LEU A 66 18.40 -4.69 20.33
C LEU A 66 17.15 -4.75 21.23
N ALA A 67 16.89 -3.68 21.98
CA ALA A 67 15.72 -3.59 22.85
C ALA A 67 14.40 -3.70 22.07
N ALA A 68 14.34 -3.15 20.84
CA ALA A 68 13.17 -3.29 19.98
C ALA A 68 12.95 -4.75 19.55
N CYS A 69 14.02 -5.44 19.13
CA CYS A 69 13.95 -6.84 18.74
C CYS A 69 13.59 -7.75 19.93
N GLU A 70 14.23 -7.56 21.09
CA GLU A 70 13.92 -8.34 22.30
C GLU A 70 12.46 -8.12 22.73
N ALA A 71 11.98 -6.88 22.73
CA ALA A 71 10.59 -6.60 23.07
C ALA A 71 9.62 -7.30 22.11
N PHE A 72 9.94 -7.37 20.81
CA PHE A 72 9.14 -8.10 19.82
C PHE A 72 9.09 -9.59 20.14
N GLU A 73 10.25 -10.25 20.31
CA GLU A 73 10.34 -11.69 20.56
C GLU A 73 9.71 -12.12 21.90
N HIS A 74 9.70 -11.23 22.89
CA HIS A 74 9.07 -11.46 24.18
C HIS A 74 7.61 -10.99 24.26
N ASN A 75 7.02 -10.54 23.15
CA ASN A 75 5.64 -10.05 23.09
C ASN A 75 5.36 -8.89 24.08
N GLN A 76 6.32 -7.97 24.19
CA GLN A 76 6.29 -6.79 25.07
C GLN A 76 6.07 -5.49 24.28
N VAL A 77 5.70 -5.60 23.00
CA VAL A 77 5.41 -4.45 22.15
C VAL A 77 4.00 -3.94 22.43
N THR A 78 3.89 -2.66 22.73
CA THR A 78 2.61 -1.94 22.77
C THR A 78 2.37 -1.32 21.40
N TRP A 79 1.34 -1.81 20.72
CA TRP A 79 0.97 -1.31 19.40
C TRP A 79 -0.03 -0.18 19.49
N SER A 80 0.14 0.81 18.62
CA SER A 80 -0.80 1.91 18.40
C SER A 80 -1.02 2.11 16.92
N LEU A 81 -2.16 2.71 16.57
CA LEU A 81 -2.54 2.98 15.19
C LEU A 81 -2.20 4.44 14.83
N ASP A 82 -1.23 4.62 13.95
CA ASP A 82 -0.94 5.89 13.29
C ASP A 82 -1.87 6.03 12.07
N LEU A 83 -2.82 6.98 12.17
CA LEU A 83 -3.82 7.21 11.12
C LEU A 83 -3.22 7.81 9.84
N TYR A 84 -2.12 8.55 9.96
CA TYR A 84 -1.43 9.11 8.79
C TYR A 84 -0.74 8.00 8.00
N LEU A 85 0.05 7.16 8.66
CA LEU A 85 0.70 6.02 8.03
C LEU A 85 -0.31 5.01 7.50
N ARG A 86 -1.43 4.81 8.21
CA ARG A 86 -2.53 3.98 7.71
C ARG A 86 -3.04 4.49 6.37
N ARG A 87 -3.40 5.77 6.32
CA ARG A 87 -3.93 6.42 5.11
C ARG A 87 -2.92 6.40 3.97
N MET A 88 -1.66 6.73 4.27
CA MET A 88 -0.58 6.65 3.28
C MET A 88 -0.47 5.23 2.70
N GLY A 89 -0.48 4.21 3.55
CA GLY A 89 -0.38 2.83 3.11
C GLY A 89 -1.56 2.37 2.27
N ASP A 90 -2.76 2.87 2.55
CA ASP A 90 -3.97 2.63 1.76
C ASP A 90 -3.91 3.37 0.41
N GLU A 91 -3.42 4.62 0.37
CA GLU A 91 -3.20 5.38 -0.87
C GLU A 91 -2.14 4.70 -1.76
N MET A 92 -1.02 4.24 -1.19
CA MET A 92 -0.02 3.45 -1.91
C MET A 92 -0.61 2.17 -2.48
N ALA A 93 -1.50 1.52 -1.75
CA ALA A 93 -2.17 0.30 -2.21
C ALA A 93 -3.15 0.56 -3.36
N LEU A 94 -3.82 1.72 -3.40
CA LEU A 94 -4.73 2.12 -4.47
C LEU A 94 -4.01 2.56 -5.75
N GLN A 95 -2.87 3.23 -5.59
CA GLN A 95 -2.12 3.81 -6.72
C GLN A 95 -1.13 2.84 -7.37
N ARG A 96 -0.97 1.63 -6.83
CA ARG A 96 -0.01 0.65 -7.38
C ARG A 96 -0.46 0.18 -8.78
N GLY A 97 0.32 0.48 -9.81
CA GLY A 97 0.22 -0.15 -11.12
C GLY A 97 0.89 -1.53 -11.17
N CYS A 98 0.63 -2.27 -12.24
CA CYS A 98 1.26 -3.58 -12.47
C CYS A 98 2.79 -3.48 -12.65
N ASP A 99 3.25 -2.38 -13.25
CA ASP A 99 4.66 -2.07 -13.51
C ASP A 99 5.30 -1.20 -12.42
N ASP A 100 4.48 -0.72 -11.47
CA ASP A 100 4.91 0.14 -10.39
C ASP A 100 5.50 -0.74 -9.30
N TYR A 101 6.78 -1.04 -9.46
CA TYR A 101 7.80 -0.80 -8.44
C TYR A 101 9.10 -1.47 -8.91
N LYS A 102 9.86 -0.72 -9.70
CA LYS A 102 11.25 -1.04 -9.97
C LYS A 102 12.13 -0.03 -9.24
N PRO A 103 12.97 -0.50 -8.30
CA PRO A 103 13.87 0.38 -7.55
C PRO A 103 14.69 1.27 -8.47
N THR A 104 14.92 2.51 -8.06
CA THR A 104 15.72 3.47 -8.83
C THR A 104 17.10 2.92 -9.15
N ALA A 105 17.76 2.28 -8.17
CA ALA A 105 19.06 1.65 -8.38
C ALA A 105 19.06 0.64 -9.54
N MET A 106 18.02 -0.20 -9.65
CA MET A 106 17.88 -1.12 -10.78
C MET A 106 17.63 -0.39 -12.10
N LYS A 107 16.82 0.68 -12.09
CA LYS A 107 16.62 1.52 -13.30
C LYS A 107 17.93 2.14 -13.76
N GLU A 108 18.75 2.61 -12.82
CA GLU A 108 20.05 3.22 -13.12
C GLU A 108 21.09 2.20 -13.61
N GLU A 109 21.13 0.99 -13.04
CA GLU A 109 21.99 -0.09 -13.51
C GLU A 109 21.65 -0.49 -14.94
N GLU A 110 20.37 -0.61 -15.26
CA GLU A 110 19.93 -0.91 -16.62
C GLU A 110 20.22 0.23 -17.59
N ALA A 111 20.07 1.49 -17.17
CA ALA A 111 20.50 2.64 -17.96
C ALA A 111 22.01 2.65 -18.22
N ARG A 112 22.81 2.05 -17.31
CA ARG A 112 24.26 1.81 -17.47
C ARG A 112 24.57 0.59 -18.34
N GLY A 113 23.57 -0.08 -18.91
CA GLY A 113 23.72 -1.23 -19.80
C GLY A 113 23.63 -2.60 -19.12
N ALA A 114 23.28 -2.66 -17.83
CA ALA A 114 23.00 -3.94 -17.18
C ALA A 114 21.76 -4.62 -17.80
N ARG A 115 21.72 -5.95 -17.75
CA ARG A 115 20.58 -6.71 -18.26
C ARG A 115 19.32 -6.38 -17.43
N PRO A 116 18.17 -6.13 -18.09
CA PRO A 116 16.94 -5.89 -17.37
C PRO A 116 16.55 -7.06 -16.47
N ARG A 117 16.29 -6.74 -15.20
CA ARG A 117 15.79 -7.72 -14.23
C ARG A 117 14.29 -7.80 -14.34
N GLN A 118 13.78 -9.02 -14.52
CA GLN A 118 12.34 -9.26 -14.54
C GLN A 118 11.78 -9.31 -13.12
N GLN A 119 10.55 -8.84 -12.98
CA GLN A 119 9.83 -8.81 -11.73
C GLN A 119 9.41 -10.25 -11.35
N PRO A 120 9.67 -10.71 -10.11
CA PRO A 120 9.47 -12.10 -9.72
C PRO A 120 8.00 -12.55 -9.77
N TRP A 121 7.05 -11.62 -9.58
CA TRP A 121 5.62 -11.93 -9.67
C TRP A 121 5.12 -12.16 -11.11
N LEU A 122 5.85 -11.70 -12.13
CA LEU A 122 5.49 -11.97 -13.53
C LEU A 122 5.89 -13.40 -13.92
N THR A 123 7.03 -13.88 -13.41
CA THR A 123 7.49 -15.25 -13.63
C THR A 123 6.72 -16.27 -12.81
N ALA A 124 6.32 -15.93 -11.57
CA ALA A 124 5.48 -16.80 -10.74
C ALA A 124 4.10 -17.04 -11.38
N ALA A 125 3.51 -16.02 -12.01
CA ALA A 125 2.28 -16.17 -12.80
C ALA A 125 2.45 -17.08 -14.03
N ALA A 126 3.65 -17.12 -14.61
CA ALA A 126 3.99 -17.98 -15.76
C ALA A 126 4.39 -19.42 -15.36
N ALA A 127 4.91 -19.64 -14.15
CA ALA A 127 5.30 -20.98 -13.67
C ALA A 127 4.13 -21.78 -13.08
N GLY A 128 3.01 -21.13 -12.75
CA GLY A 128 1.78 -21.76 -12.24
C GLY A 128 0.72 -22.07 -13.30
N SER A 129 0.98 -21.85 -14.59
CA SER A 129 -0.02 -22.04 -15.65
C SER A 129 -0.17 -23.51 -16.06
N GLY A 130 -0.84 -24.26 -15.20
CA GLY A 130 -1.59 -25.46 -15.54
C GLY A 130 -3.09 -25.24 -15.31
N ALA A 131 -3.71 -24.26 -15.98
CA ALA A 131 -5.15 -24.19 -16.37
C ALA A 131 -5.58 -22.73 -16.72
N PRO A 132 -6.65 -22.58 -17.54
CA PRO A 132 -6.60 -22.04 -18.89
C PRO A 132 -6.49 -20.50 -18.96
N ALA A 133 -6.06 -20.01 -20.12
CA ALA A 133 -5.96 -18.59 -20.45
C ALA A 133 -7.21 -17.80 -20.02
N ALA A 134 -7.04 -16.89 -19.06
CA ALA A 134 -8.01 -15.84 -18.80
C ALA A 134 -8.06 -14.90 -20.03
N PRO A 135 -9.24 -14.41 -20.43
CA PRO A 135 -9.40 -13.65 -21.66
C PRO A 135 -8.58 -12.36 -21.56
N ILE A 136 -7.93 -12.05 -22.68
CA ILE A 136 -7.24 -10.79 -22.98
C ILE A 136 -8.02 -9.64 -22.33
N ALA A 137 -7.41 -8.97 -21.35
CA ALA A 137 -7.93 -7.70 -20.84
C ALA A 137 -8.13 -6.76 -22.04
N PRO A 138 -9.30 -6.12 -22.21
CA PRO A 138 -9.53 -5.28 -23.36
C PRO A 138 -8.50 -4.16 -23.32
N ARG A 139 -7.64 -4.12 -24.34
CA ARG A 139 -6.82 -2.95 -24.63
C ARG A 139 -7.77 -1.76 -24.69
N CYS A 140 -7.62 -0.80 -23.78
CA CYS A 140 -8.21 0.51 -23.94
C CYS A 140 -7.55 1.16 -25.17
N ASP A 141 -8.09 0.85 -26.35
CA ASP A 141 -7.80 1.55 -27.57
C ASP A 141 -8.42 2.94 -27.44
N LEU A 142 -7.57 3.96 -27.22
CA LEU A 142 -7.96 5.38 -27.22
C LEU A 142 -8.42 5.89 -28.60
N SER A 143 -8.74 4.97 -29.51
CA SER A 143 -9.08 5.22 -30.91
C SER A 143 -10.60 5.27 -31.17
N ALA A 144 -11.44 4.93 -30.19
CA ALA A 144 -12.89 5.04 -30.31
C ALA A 144 -13.39 6.43 -29.87
N ARG A 145 -13.02 7.48 -30.61
CA ARG A 145 -13.81 8.72 -30.62
C ARG A 145 -15.06 8.47 -31.47
N PRO A 146 -16.29 8.51 -30.94
CA PRO A 146 -17.45 8.67 -31.79
C PRO A 146 -17.36 10.05 -32.46
N SER A 147 -17.38 10.08 -33.79
CA SER A 147 -17.47 11.31 -34.55
C SER A 147 -18.83 11.95 -34.28
N CYS A 148 -18.88 12.94 -33.38
CA CYS A 148 -20.07 13.76 -33.20
C CYS A 148 -20.28 14.60 -34.45
N ALA A 149 -21.40 14.38 -35.14
CA ALA A 149 -21.92 15.27 -36.16
C ALA A 149 -22.20 16.66 -35.55
N PRO A 150 -22.04 17.76 -36.31
CA PRO A 150 -22.26 19.10 -35.80
C PRO A 150 -23.75 19.40 -35.74
N GLY A 151 -24.31 19.45 -34.52
CA GLY A 151 -25.67 19.92 -34.32
C GLY A 151 -26.27 19.45 -33.01
N GLU A 152 -26.80 20.40 -32.25
CA GLU A 152 -27.61 20.25 -31.04
C GLU A 152 -26.90 19.88 -29.73
N ALA A 153 -26.43 20.92 -29.04
CA ALA A 153 -26.29 20.89 -27.60
C ALA A 153 -27.60 21.37 -26.94
N PRO A 154 -28.27 20.57 -26.10
CA PRO A 154 -29.18 21.11 -25.12
C PRO A 154 -28.42 21.39 -23.82
N HIS A 155 -28.08 22.68 -23.70
CA HIS A 155 -28.00 23.49 -22.48
C HIS A 155 -27.98 22.78 -21.11
N LEU A 156 -26.88 23.00 -20.39
CA LEU A 156 -26.77 22.84 -18.94
C LEU A 156 -27.88 23.64 -18.22
N GLN A 157 -28.91 22.95 -17.72
CA GLN A 157 -29.81 23.54 -16.72
C GLN A 157 -29.27 23.31 -15.31
N ARG A 158 -28.40 24.24 -14.93
CA ARG A 158 -28.07 24.63 -13.56
C ARG A 158 -29.35 24.92 -12.78
N ARG A 159 -29.83 23.98 -11.95
CA ARG A 159 -30.92 24.26 -11.00
C ARG A 159 -30.35 24.92 -9.74
N ARG A 160 -30.26 26.25 -9.75
CA ARG A 160 -29.98 27.07 -8.57
C ARG A 160 -31.29 27.53 -7.91
N ARG A 161 -31.44 27.18 -6.63
CA ARG A 161 -32.17 27.85 -5.49
C ARG A 161 -33.66 28.17 -5.69
N SER A 162 -34.55 27.94 -4.70
CA SER A 162 -34.73 28.87 -3.58
C SER A 162 -35.66 28.31 -2.48
N SER A 163 -35.47 28.88 -1.30
CA SER A 163 -36.16 28.78 -0.01
C SER A 163 -37.66 29.13 0.03
N ALA A 164 -38.43 28.42 0.85
CA ALA A 164 -39.56 28.88 1.69
C ALA A 164 -40.01 27.66 2.55
N ALA A 165 -39.81 27.62 3.87
CA ALA A 165 -40.54 28.28 4.96
C ALA A 165 -41.72 27.43 5.51
N GLN A 166 -41.69 27.29 6.85
CA GLN A 166 -42.78 26.96 7.79
C GLN A 166 -43.07 25.49 8.13
N GLY A 167 -42.80 25.16 9.39
CA GLY A 167 -43.29 24.01 10.13
C GLY A 167 -43.02 24.25 11.61
N ALA A 168 -43.97 24.87 12.30
CA ALA A 168 -43.93 25.24 13.71
C ALA A 168 -44.13 24.04 14.64
N GLY A 169 -43.61 24.17 15.87
CA GLY A 169 -43.92 23.31 17.02
C GLY A 169 -42.75 22.42 17.45
N ILE A 170 -42.43 22.18 18.71
CA ILE A 170 -43.14 22.39 19.98
C ILE A 170 -42.05 22.47 21.07
N SER A 171 -42.14 23.41 22.00
CA SER A 171 -41.45 23.38 23.31
C SER A 171 -42.33 22.64 24.33
N PRO A 172 -41.82 21.94 25.37
CA PRO A 172 -41.33 22.66 26.56
C PRO A 172 -40.24 22.02 27.45
N ALA A 173 -39.54 22.91 28.14
CA ALA A 173 -39.10 22.95 29.56
C ALA A 173 -38.62 21.71 30.35
N ALA A 174 -37.49 21.90 31.06
CA ALA A 174 -37.32 21.61 32.50
C ALA A 174 -36.07 22.39 32.97
N ARG A 175 -36.26 23.48 33.74
CA ARG A 175 -36.14 23.59 35.22
C ARG A 175 -34.71 23.46 35.74
#